data_AF-A0A9X7MYB8-F1
#
_entry.id   AF-A0A9X7MYB8-F1
#
_cell.length_a   1.000
_cell.length_b   1.000
_cell.length_c   1.000
_cell.angle_alpha   90.00
_cell.angle_beta   90.00
_cell.angle_gamma   90.00
#
_symmetry.space_group_name_H-M   'P 1'
#
loop_
_entity.id
_entity.type
_entity.pdbx_description
1 polymer ?
#
loop_
_entity_poly.entity_id
_entity_poly.type
_entity_poly.pdbx_seq_one_letter_code
_entity_poly.pdbx_strand_id
1 'polypeptide(L)' 'MHWLIEYRFNGEDRRLFMRARTLPHIKAVAFSIYVREFPEQPRPLHATAEVESWLGACGITISDVSLAALKSEALS' A
#
# COMPACT_ATOMS: atom_id res chain seq x y z
N MET A 1 15.90 -1.35 -1.31
CA MET A 1 15.18 -2.53 -1.85
C MET A 1 13.89 -2.07 -2.51
N HIS A 2 13.34 -2.86 -3.42
CA HIS A 2 12.00 -2.63 -3.97
C HIS A 2 11.02 -3.57 -3.30
N TRP A 3 9.94 -3.00 -2.81
CA TRP A 3 8.83 -3.70 -2.18
C TRP A 3 7.63 -3.68 -3.12
N LEU A 4 6.99 -4.83 -3.28
CA LEU A 4 5.73 -4.98 -3.96
C LEU A 4 4.62 -4.98 -2.91
N ILE A 5 3.72 -4.01 -3.03
CA ILE A 5 2.52 -3.89 -2.21
C ILE A 5 1.35 -4.33 -3.08
N GLU A 6 0.62 -5.34 -2.63
CA GLU A 6 -0.63 -5.76 -3.24
C GLU A 6 -1.80 -5.31 -2.38
N TYR A 7 -2.79 -4.71 -3.00
CA TYR A 7 -3.98 -4.19 -2.32
C TYR A 7 -5.18 -4.28 -3.25
N ARG A 8 -6.37 -4.20 -2.66
CA ARG A 8 -7.63 -4.09 -3.38
C ARG A 8 -8.14 -2.67 -3.24
N PHE A 9 -8.66 -2.09 -4.32
CA PHE A 9 -9.35 -0.81 -4.33
C PHE A 9 -10.71 -0.97 -4.99
N ASN A 10 -11.79 -0.75 -4.24
CA ASN A 10 -13.18 -0.91 -4.71
C ASN A 10 -13.44 -2.25 -5.41
N GLY A 11 -12.85 -3.33 -4.90
CA GLY A 11 -13.00 -4.67 -5.48
C GLY A 11 -11.93 -5.06 -6.49
N GLU A 12 -11.16 -4.11 -7.03
CA GLU A 12 -10.13 -4.37 -8.04
C GLU A 12 -8.77 -4.60 -7.41
N ASP A 13 -8.07 -5.66 -7.82
CA ASP A 13 -6.71 -5.94 -7.37
C ASP A 13 -5.71 -4.96 -8.04
N ARG A 14 -4.82 -4.40 -7.22
CA ARG A 14 -3.85 -3.38 -7.60
C ARG A 14 -2.48 -3.71 -7.02
N ARG A 15 -1.46 -3.09 -7.61
CA ARG A 15 -0.05 -3.28 -7.23
C ARG A 15 0.69 -1.96 -7.20
N LEU A 16 1.46 -1.73 -6.15
CA LEU A 16 2.32 -0.56 -5.99
C LEU A 16 3.75 -1.00 -5.66
N PHE A 17 4.73 -0.43 -6.38
CA PHE A 17 6.13 -0.59 -6.04
C PHE A 17 6.60 0.56 -5.15
N MET A 18 7.26 0.23 -4.04
CA MET A 18 7.82 1.22 -3.12
C MET A 18 9.29 0.97 -2.86
N ARG A 19 10.09 2.05 -2.83
CA ARG A 19 11.51 1.98 -2.44
C ARG A 19 11.64 2.23 -0.94
N ALA A 20 12.24 1.27 -0.25
CA ALA A 20 12.61 1.40 1.17
C ALA A 20 13.88 0.58 1.47
N ARG A 21 14.62 0.96 2.52
CA ARG A 21 15.81 0.22 2.98
C ARG A 21 15.43 -1.04 3.76
N THR A 22 14.34 -0.99 4.52
CA THR A 22 13.79 -2.06 5.35
C THR A 22 12.31 -2.30 5.01
N LEU A 23 11.64 -3.21 5.71
CA LEU A 23 10.19 -3.41 5.62
C LEU A 23 9.47 -2.06 5.78
N PRO A 24 8.64 -1.65 4.80
CA PRO A 24 7.83 -0.46 4.87
C PRO A 24 6.95 -0.42 6.11
N HIS A 25 6.97 0.72 6.80
CA HIS A 25 6.00 0.97 7.86
C HIS A 25 4.59 1.08 7.26
N ILE A 26 3.58 0.49 7.92
CA ILE A 26 2.20 0.42 7.41
C ILE A 26 1.62 1.79 7.04
N LYS A 27 1.91 2.84 7.83
CA LYS A 27 1.52 4.23 7.50
C LYS A 27 2.10 4.72 6.18
N ALA A 28 3.37 4.42 5.90
CA ALA A 28 4.01 4.83 4.64
C ALA A 28 3.39 4.10 3.44
N VAL A 29 3.07 2.81 3.61
CA VAL A 29 2.33 2.01 2.62
C VAL A 29 0.95 2.64 2.38
N ALA A 30 0.17 2.83 3.44
CA ALA A 30 -1.18 3.38 3.37
C ALA A 30 -1.23 4.76 2.69
N PHE A 31 -0.33 5.67 3.06
CA PHE A 31 -0.26 6.99 2.41
C PHE A 31 0.16 6.92 0.95
N SER A 32 1.06 6.01 0.60
CA SER A 32 1.48 5.84 -0.79
C SER A 32 0.36 5.29 -1.66
N ILE A 33 -0.44 4.36 -1.13
CA ILE A 33 -1.65 3.87 -1.81
C ILE A 33 -2.66 5.01 -1.95
N TYR A 34 -2.95 5.73 -0.87
CA TYR A 34 -3.93 6.82 -0.89
C TYR A 34 -3.59 7.92 -1.90
N VAL A 35 -2.34 8.39 -1.91
CA VAL A 35 -1.89 9.42 -2.87
C VAL A 35 -2.00 8.93 -4.32
N ARG A 36 -1.83 7.64 -4.56
CA ARG A 36 -1.97 7.06 -5.89
C ARG A 36 -3.42 7.01 -6.36
N GLU A 37 -4.33 6.58 -5.51
CA GLU A 37 -5.76 6.41 -5.88
C GLU A 37 -6.53 7.74 -5.82
N PHE A 38 -6.05 8.70 -5.03
CA PHE A 38 -6.68 10.01 -4.84
C PHE A 38 -5.67 11.17 -5.09
N PRO A 39 -5.14 11.32 -6.32
CA PRO A 39 -4.06 12.28 -6.61
C PRO A 39 -4.45 13.74 -6.39
N GLU A 40 -5.74 14.06 -6.52
CA GLU A 40 -6.28 15.41 -6.31
C GLU A 40 -6.63 15.71 -4.85
N GLN A 41 -6.56 14.72 -3.96
CA GLN A 41 -6.88 14.90 -2.54
C GLN A 41 -5.61 15.20 -1.74
N PRO A 42 -5.65 16.15 -0.79
CA PRO A 42 -4.51 16.42 0.06
C PRO A 42 -4.18 15.19 0.90
N ARG A 43 -2.90 14.95 1.12
CA ARG A 43 -2.47 13.86 2.00
C ARG A 43 -3.07 14.09 3.40
N PRO A 44 -3.67 13.06 4.03
CA PRO A 44 -4.19 13.20 5.39
C PRO A 44 -3.07 13.57 6.36
N LEU A 45 -3.30 14.58 7.19
CA LEU A 45 -2.33 15.09 8.17
C LEU A 45 -2.05 14.07 9.29
N HIS A 46 -3.06 13.26 9.63
CA HIS A 46 -2.95 12.23 10.66
C HIS A 46 -3.66 10.96 10.19
N ALA A 47 -2.90 9.90 9.93
CA ALA A 47 -3.49 8.57 9.98
C ALA A 47 -3.65 8.22 11.47
N THR A 48 -4.92 8.12 11.89
CA THR A 48 -5.37 7.83 13.25
C THR A 48 -4.90 6.44 13.71
N ALA A 49 -5.23 6.08 14.96
CA ALA A 49 -4.81 4.84 15.62
C ALA A 49 -5.15 3.55 14.86
N GLU A 50 -6.00 3.62 13.82
CA GLU A 50 -6.38 2.47 12.99
C GLU A 50 -6.26 2.81 11.49
N VAL A 51 -5.01 2.80 11.01
CA VAL A 51 -4.68 3.02 9.58
C VAL A 51 -5.49 2.10 8.66
N GLU A 52 -5.72 0.86 9.08
CA GLU A 52 -6.47 -0.14 8.33
C GLU A 52 -7.96 0.21 8.25
N SER A 53 -8.58 0.64 9.36
CA SER A 53 -9.98 1.11 9.38
C SER A 53 -10.17 2.32 8.47
N TRP A 54 -9.22 3.25 8.47
CA TRP A 54 -9.25 4.41 7.56
C TRP A 54 -9.16 3.99 6.09
N LEU A 55 -8.21 3.12 5.73
CA LEU A 55 -8.12 2.59 4.37
C LEU A 55 -9.40 1.85 3.96
N GLY A 56 -9.97 1.06 4.87
CA GLY A 56 -11.24 0.37 4.64
C GLY A 56 -12.38 1.31 4.30
N ALA A 57 -12.48 2.46 5.00
CA ALA A 57 -13.45 3.51 4.69
C ALA A 57 -13.23 4.15 3.31
N CYS A 58 -12.00 4.12 2.80
CA CYS A 58 -11.66 4.54 1.43
C CYS A 58 -11.84 3.42 0.38
N GLY A 59 -12.37 2.26 0.76
CA GLY A 59 -12.51 1.11 -0.14
C GLY A 59 -11.20 0.39 -0.45
N ILE A 60 -10.16 0.59 0.39
CA ILE A 60 -8.83 0.03 0.22
C ILE A 60 -8.58 -1.08 1.24
N THR A 61 -8.03 -2.21 0.80
CA THR A 61 -7.57 -3.29 1.69
C THR A 61 -6.20 -3.75 1.26
N ILE A 62 -5.22 -3.74 2.15
CA ILE A 62 -3.86 -4.22 1.86
C ILE A 62 -3.86 -5.75 2.01
N SER A 63 -3.38 -6.45 0.98
CA SER A 63 -3.36 -7.91 0.95
C SER A 63 -1.97 -8.47 1.26
N ASP A 64 -0.91 -7.84 0.74
CA ASP A 64 0.47 -8.29 0.96
C ASP A 64 1.49 -7.15 0.82
N VAL A 65 2.60 -7.26 1.56
CA VAL A 65 3.77 -6.38 1.46
C VAL A 65 5.02 -7.25 1.47
N SER A 66 5.63 -7.43 0.30
CA SER A 66 6.76 -8.36 0.12
C SER A 66 7.90 -7.73 -0.68
N LEU A 67 9.10 -8.29 -0.54
CA LEU A 67 10.26 -7.88 -1.35
C LEU A 67 10.02 -8.31 -2.81
N ALA A 68 10.13 -7.37 -3.75
CA ALA A 68 9.85 -7.62 -5.16
C ALA A 68 10.74 -8.71 -5.77
N ALA A 69 12.00 -8.81 -5.32
CA ALA A 69 12.92 -9.84 -5.79
C ALA A 69 12.48 -11.26 -5.39
N LEU A 70 11.86 -11.43 -4.22
CA LEU A 70 11.41 -12.74 -3.71
C LEU A 70 10.12 -13.23 -4.39
N LYS A 71 9.31 -12.32 -4.93
CA LYS A 71 8.03 -12.68 -5.57
C LYS A 71 8.18 -13.11 -7.02
N SER A 72 9.21 -12.62 -7.72
CA SER A 72 9.55 -13.07 -9.07
C SER A 72 9.97 -14.54 -9.10
N GLU A 73 10.67 -15.01 -8.06
CA GLU A 73 11.12 -16.41 -7.95
C GLU A 73 9.96 -17.36 -7.61
N ALA A 74 8.93 -16.90 -6.90
CA ALA A 74 7.76 -17.72 -6.53
C ALA A 74 6.74 -17.91 -7.68
N LEU A 75 6.88 -17.16 -8.77
CA LEU A 75 6.02 -17.22 -9.97
C LEU A 75 6.75 -17.79 -11.19
N SER A 76 8.01 -18.22 -11.01
CA SER A 76 8.84 -18.89 -12.02
C SER A 76 8.84 -20.39 -11.78
#